data_AF-A0A219ADN0-F1
#
_entry.id   AF-A0A219ADN0-F1
#
_cell.length_a   1.000
_cell.length_b   1.000
_cell.length_c   1.000
_cell.angle_alpha   90.00
_cell.angle_beta   90.00
_cell.angle_gamma   90.00
#
_symmetry.space_group_name_H-M   'P 1'
#
loop_
_entity.id
_entity.type
_entity.pdbx_description
1 polymer ?
#
loop_
_entity_poly.entity_id
_entity_poly.type
_entity_poly.pdbx_seq_one_letter_code
_entity_poly.pdbx_strand_id
1 'polypeptide(L)'
;MKVKIIITAIILLFSLTSFAQTKDETISWLKENLQANISPGGSSFKEITIQSVNECEIVIMHKLGEANWKYTLPTKIKNIIQPGFQYEDEVVLLEIDDKAPIKSKFCFLQLKDNEENLRAEVVKAMNHLSTFCKEKIF
;
A
#
# COMPACT_ATOMS: atom_id res chain seq x y z
N MET A 1 18.53 26.75 41.78
CA MET A 1 18.90 26.32 40.40
C MET A 1 18.71 24.80 40.17
N LYS A 2 17.78 24.12 40.85
CA LYS A 2 17.55 22.67 40.70
C LYS A 2 16.21 22.32 40.01
N VAL A 3 15.21 23.20 40.12
CA VAL A 3 13.87 22.98 39.54
C VAL A 3 13.84 23.16 38.01
N LYS A 4 14.65 24.08 37.46
CA LYS A 4 14.71 24.32 36.00
C LYS A 4 15.27 23.11 35.23
N ILE A 5 16.17 22.32 35.84
CA ILE A 5 16.77 21.14 35.21
C ILE A 5 15.75 19.98 35.11
N ILE A 6 14.82 19.87 36.07
CA ILE A 6 13.82 18.80 36.09
C ILE A 6 12.79 18.99 34.97
N ILE A 7 12.40 20.23 34.67
CA ILE A 7 11.40 20.53 33.63
C ILE A 7 11.96 20.23 32.23
N THR A 8 13.25 20.48 31.98
CA THR A 8 13.88 20.20 30.69
C THR A 8 14.02 18.70 30.42
N ALA A 9 14.19 17.88 31.46
CA ALA A 9 14.29 16.42 31.31
C ALA A 9 12.96 15.74 30.97
N ILE A 10 11.82 16.31 31.41
CA ILE A 10 10.49 15.75 31.15
C ILE A 10 10.06 15.95 29.69
N ILE A 11 10.45 17.08 29.06
CA ILE A 11 10.08 17.39 27.67
C ILE A 11 10.82 16.48 26.66
N LEU A 12 12.02 16.01 27.01
CA LEU A 12 12.81 15.08 26.18
C LEU A 12 12.31 13.62 26.21
N LEU A 13 11.44 13.26 27.14
CA LEU A 13 10.86 11.91 27.23
C LEU A 13 9.63 11.73 26.32
N PHE A 14 8.97 12.81 25.92
CA PHE A 14 7.81 12.76 25.01
C PHE A 14 8.18 12.65 23.53
N SER A 15 9.44 12.91 23.16
CA SER A 15 9.91 12.75 21.77
C SER A 15 10.34 11.31 21.43
N LEU A 16 10.33 10.39 22.40
CA LEU A 16 10.77 9.00 22.21
C LEU A 16 9.63 8.00 22.00
N THR A 17 8.37 8.42 22.11
CA THR A 17 7.27 7.59 21.62
C THR A 17 7.17 7.81 20.13
N SER A 18 7.95 7.06 19.36
CA SER A 18 7.53 6.65 18.02
C SER A 18 6.17 5.98 18.21
N PHE A 19 5.09 6.76 18.13
CA PHE A 19 3.76 6.22 18.09
C PHE A 19 3.77 5.29 16.88
N ALA A 20 3.62 3.99 17.13
CA ALA A 20 3.42 3.03 16.06
C ALA A 20 2.26 3.57 15.23
N GLN A 21 2.50 3.81 13.94
CA GLN A 21 1.51 4.39 13.04
C GLN A 21 0.21 3.61 13.19
N THR A 22 -0.91 4.29 13.41
CA THR A 22 -2.19 3.61 13.61
C THR A 22 -2.65 2.98 12.29
N LYS A 23 -3.59 2.03 12.38
CA LYS A 23 -4.24 1.44 11.20
C LYS A 23 -4.80 2.52 10.27
N ASP A 24 -5.53 3.48 10.82
CA ASP A 24 -6.25 4.49 10.04
C ASP A 24 -5.29 5.52 9.41
N GLU A 25 -4.20 5.86 10.10
CA GLU A 25 -3.11 6.68 9.54
C GLU A 25 -2.40 5.96 8.40
N THR A 26 -2.18 4.64 8.53
CA THR A 26 -1.53 3.83 7.51
C THR A 26 -2.41 3.71 6.26
N ILE A 27 -3.72 3.50 6.45
CA ILE A 27 -4.72 3.46 5.36
C ILE A 27 -4.74 4.80 4.62
N SER A 28 -4.83 5.92 5.36
CA SER A 28 -4.86 7.26 4.77
C SER A 28 -3.60 7.56 3.98
N TRP A 29 -2.43 7.28 4.58
CA TRP A 29 -1.14 7.49 3.92
C TRP A 29 -0.99 6.65 2.65
N LEU A 30 -1.36 5.36 2.68
CA LEU A 30 -1.31 4.48 1.51
C LEU A 30 -2.22 4.98 0.39
N LYS A 31 -3.45 5.40 0.72
CA LYS A 31 -4.39 5.91 -0.26
C LYS A 31 -3.85 7.14 -0.97
N GLU A 32 -3.32 8.11 -0.23
CA GLU A 32 -2.75 9.34 -0.77
C GLU A 32 -1.51 9.05 -1.64
N ASN A 33 -0.56 8.26 -1.13
CA ASN A 33 0.71 8.00 -1.80
C ASN A 33 0.53 7.13 -3.04
N LEU A 34 -0.29 6.08 -2.99
CA LEU A 34 -0.58 5.26 -4.16
C LEU A 34 -1.32 6.09 -5.22
N GLN A 35 -2.32 6.88 -4.83
CA GLN A 35 -3.07 7.71 -5.79
C GLN A 35 -2.18 8.77 -6.46
N ALA A 36 -1.22 9.35 -5.75
CA ALA A 36 -0.28 10.33 -6.31
C ALA A 36 0.81 9.70 -7.20
N ASN A 37 1.25 8.48 -6.85
CA ASN A 37 2.49 7.92 -7.37
C ASN A 37 2.34 6.65 -8.21
N ILE A 38 1.16 6.06 -8.35
CA ILE A 38 0.99 4.98 -9.32
C ILE A 38 1.30 5.48 -10.74
N SER A 39 2.12 4.71 -11.44
CA SER A 39 2.50 4.93 -12.82
C SER A 39 1.88 3.87 -13.71
N PRO A 40 1.30 4.24 -14.86
CA PRO A 40 0.83 3.27 -15.84
C PRO A 40 1.99 2.51 -16.51
N GLY A 41 3.25 2.92 -16.31
CA GLY A 41 4.39 2.04 -16.56
C GLY A 41 4.50 1.49 -17.99
N GLY A 42 4.60 2.38 -18.99
CA GLY A 42 4.73 2.02 -20.41
C GLY A 42 3.56 1.24 -21.02
N SER A 43 2.55 0.89 -20.22
CA SER A 43 1.42 0.05 -20.62
C SER A 43 0.22 0.88 -21.06
N SER A 44 -0.76 0.22 -21.68
CA SER A 44 -2.04 0.82 -22.08
C SER A 44 -3.02 1.06 -20.92
N PHE A 45 -2.56 0.99 -19.66
CA PHE A 45 -3.41 1.30 -18.50
C PHE A 45 -3.78 2.78 -18.46
N LYS A 46 -5.08 3.06 -18.35
CA LYS A 46 -5.65 4.40 -18.19
C LYS A 46 -6.51 4.45 -16.93
N GLU A 47 -6.71 5.67 -16.41
CA GLU A 47 -7.71 5.92 -15.35
C GLU A 47 -7.52 5.02 -14.11
N ILE A 48 -6.28 4.86 -13.64
CA ILE A 48 -6.00 4.06 -12.45
C ILE A 48 -6.57 4.78 -11.22
N THR A 49 -7.39 4.09 -10.45
CA THR A 49 -8.09 4.62 -9.27
C THR A 49 -7.99 3.64 -8.11
N ILE A 50 -7.72 4.15 -6.91
CA ILE A 50 -7.77 3.37 -5.67
C ILE A 50 -9.22 3.37 -5.18
N GLN A 51 -9.89 2.23 -5.26
CA GLN A 51 -11.29 2.09 -4.81
C GLN A 51 -11.37 1.95 -3.29
N SER A 52 -10.52 1.10 -2.70
CA SER A 52 -10.49 0.89 -1.26
C SER A 52 -9.10 0.45 -0.78
N VAL A 53 -8.82 0.75 0.48
CA VAL A 53 -7.65 0.29 1.23
C VAL A 53 -8.17 -0.13 2.60
N ASN A 54 -7.92 -1.38 3.00
CA ASN A 54 -8.23 -1.88 4.33
C ASN A 54 -7.06 -2.72 4.86
N GLU A 55 -7.18 -3.27 6.08
CA GLU A 55 -6.15 -4.10 6.72
C GLU A 55 -5.63 -5.26 5.87
N CYS A 56 -6.47 -5.82 5.01
CA CYS A 56 -6.22 -7.07 4.31
C CYS A 56 -5.89 -6.84 2.84
N GLU A 57 -6.55 -5.89 2.18
CA GLU A 57 -6.45 -5.70 0.75
C GLU A 57 -6.55 -4.23 0.29
N ILE A 58 -6.01 -4.01 -0.90
CA ILE A 58 -6.12 -2.77 -1.68
C ILE A 58 -6.82 -3.12 -2.99
N VAL A 59 -7.91 -2.41 -3.29
CA VAL A 59 -8.65 -2.59 -4.53
C VAL A 59 -8.35 -1.44 -5.47
N ILE A 60 -7.83 -1.77 -6.65
CA ILE A 60 -7.44 -0.82 -7.68
C ILE A 60 -8.30 -1.09 -8.92
N MET A 61 -8.92 -0.05 -9.45
CA MET A 61 -9.59 -0.10 -10.74
C MET A 61 -8.76 0.61 -11.81
N HIS A 62 -8.78 0.10 -13.02
CA HIS A 62 -8.18 0.77 -14.17
C HIS A 62 -8.89 0.37 -15.46
N LYS A 63 -8.63 1.11 -16.54
CA LYS A 63 -9.02 0.74 -17.89
C LYS A 63 -7.86 0.14 -18.66
N LEU A 64 -8.15 -0.85 -19.49
CA LEU A 64 -7.23 -1.39 -20.49
C LEU A 64 -7.99 -1.48 -21.82
N GLY A 65 -7.73 -0.54 -22.74
CA GLY A 65 -8.64 -0.30 -23.85
C GLY A 65 -9.98 0.23 -23.34
N GLU A 66 -11.08 -0.38 -23.77
CA GLU A 66 -12.44 -0.06 -23.33
C GLU A 66 -12.88 -0.87 -22.10
N ALA A 67 -12.12 -1.90 -21.70
CA ALA A 67 -12.49 -2.80 -20.61
C ALA A 67 -12.09 -2.23 -19.25
N ASN A 68 -12.96 -2.38 -18.25
CA ASN A 68 -12.66 -2.06 -16.86
C ASN A 68 -12.11 -3.29 -16.14
N TRP A 69 -11.01 -3.10 -15.44
CA TRP A 69 -10.31 -4.13 -14.69
C TRP A 69 -10.22 -3.74 -13.23
N LYS A 70 -10.29 -4.74 -12.37
CA LYS A 70 -10.15 -4.64 -10.92
C LYS A 70 -9.01 -5.55 -10.46
N TYR A 71 -8.02 -4.97 -9.80
CA TYR A 71 -7.04 -5.69 -9.00
C TYR A 71 -7.45 -5.65 -7.54
N THR A 72 -7.46 -6.80 -6.89
CA THR A 72 -7.47 -6.93 -5.44
C THR A 72 -6.08 -7.40 -5.02
N LEU A 73 -5.33 -6.52 -4.36
CA LEU A 73 -3.96 -6.74 -3.91
C LEU A 73 -3.96 -7.03 -2.41
N PRO A 74 -3.41 -8.16 -1.93
CA PRO A 74 -3.26 -8.37 -0.50
C PRO A 74 -2.23 -7.39 0.09
N THR A 75 -2.38 -7.01 1.35
CA THR A 75 -1.48 -6.07 2.04
C THR A 75 -0.13 -6.70 2.40
N LYS A 76 -0.05 -8.04 2.45
CA LYS A 76 1.18 -8.74 2.79
C LYS A 76 2.10 -8.95 1.59
N ILE A 77 3.14 -8.13 1.51
CA ILE A 77 4.16 -8.18 0.46
C ILE A 77 5.34 -9.03 0.91
N LYS A 78 5.66 -10.03 0.08
CA LYS A 78 6.81 -10.91 0.27
C LYS A 78 8.11 -10.23 -0.17
N ASN A 79 8.13 -9.69 -1.38
CA ASN A 79 9.32 -9.08 -1.98
C ASN A 79 8.95 -7.92 -2.92
N ILE A 80 9.87 -6.96 -3.06
CA ILE A 80 9.87 -6.02 -4.18
C ILE A 80 10.45 -6.74 -5.41
N ILE A 81 9.76 -6.68 -6.54
CA ILE A 81 10.26 -7.17 -7.84
C ILE A 81 10.25 -5.99 -8.83
N GLN A 82 11.11 -5.95 -9.84
CA GLN A 82 10.99 -4.89 -10.85
C GLN A 82 10.09 -5.34 -12.02
N PRO A 83 9.07 -4.56 -12.42
CA PRO A 83 8.70 -3.23 -11.92
C PRO A 83 7.62 -3.18 -10.82
N GLY A 84 7.22 -4.29 -10.17
CA GLY A 84 6.11 -4.32 -9.20
C GLY A 84 6.36 -5.00 -7.84
N PHE A 85 5.46 -5.88 -7.41
CA PHE A 85 5.48 -6.52 -6.10
C PHE A 85 5.12 -8.00 -6.18
N GLN A 86 5.78 -8.80 -5.33
CA GLN A 86 5.43 -10.19 -5.07
C GLN A 86 4.74 -10.28 -3.71
N TYR A 87 3.59 -10.94 -3.67
CA TYR A 87 2.74 -11.07 -2.49
C TYR A 87 2.87 -12.45 -1.85
N GLU A 88 2.53 -12.55 -0.57
CA GLU A 88 2.42 -13.85 0.09
C GLU A 88 1.17 -14.61 -0.35
N ASP A 89 0.04 -13.89 -0.41
CA ASP A 89 -1.27 -14.40 -0.83
C ASP A 89 -1.56 -14.07 -2.30
N GLU A 90 -2.69 -14.57 -2.83
CA GLU A 90 -3.07 -14.36 -4.22
C GLU A 90 -3.58 -12.93 -4.48
N VAL A 91 -2.98 -12.25 -5.44
CA VAL A 91 -3.56 -11.13 -6.18
C VAL A 91 -4.66 -11.65 -7.08
N VAL A 92 -5.84 -11.04 -6.97
CA VAL A 92 -6.99 -11.36 -7.83
C VAL A 92 -7.16 -10.25 -8.86
N LEU A 93 -7.08 -10.61 -10.13
CA LEU A 93 -7.38 -9.74 -11.26
C LEU A 93 -8.71 -10.15 -11.89
N LEU A 94 -9.63 -9.21 -12.01
CA LEU A 94 -10.96 -9.43 -12.58
C LEU A 94 -11.24 -8.38 -13.66
N GLU A 95 -11.55 -8.82 -14.87
CA GLU A 95 -12.23 -7.98 -15.86
C GLU A 95 -13.69 -7.89 -15.43
N ILE A 96 -14.20 -6.68 -15.22
CA ILE A 96 -15.53 -6.46 -14.60
C ILE A 96 -16.66 -6.98 -15.52
N ASP A 97 -16.39 -7.07 -16.83
CA ASP A 97 -17.36 -7.45 -17.87
C ASP A 97 -17.27 -8.96 -18.25
N ASP A 98 -17.47 -9.86 -17.27
CA ASP A 98 -17.77 -11.30 -17.45
C ASP A 98 -16.61 -12.28 -17.76
N LYS A 99 -15.38 -12.03 -17.28
CA LYS A 99 -14.32 -13.06 -17.29
C LYS A 99 -14.06 -13.67 -15.92
N ALA A 100 -13.64 -14.94 -15.93
CA ALA A 100 -13.18 -15.61 -14.73
C ALA A 100 -11.99 -14.85 -14.11
N PRO A 101 -11.93 -14.74 -12.77
CA PRO A 101 -10.82 -14.07 -12.10
C PRO A 101 -9.51 -14.80 -12.37
N ILE A 102 -8.47 -14.04 -12.70
CA ILE A 102 -7.10 -14.52 -12.82
C ILE A 102 -6.44 -14.33 -11.45
N LYS A 103 -5.87 -15.42 -10.93
CA LYS A 103 -5.12 -15.42 -9.66
C LYS A 103 -3.63 -15.45 -9.94
N SER A 104 -2.86 -14.63 -9.24
CA SER A 104 -1.41 -14.51 -9.37
C SER A 104 -0.79 -14.15 -8.03
N LYS A 105 0.50 -14.41 -7.80
CA LYS A 105 1.23 -13.86 -6.63
C LYS A 105 2.03 -12.60 -6.97
N PHE A 106 1.84 -12.09 -8.18
CA PHE A 106 2.61 -10.97 -8.73
C PHE A 106 1.65 -9.91 -9.25
N CYS A 107 1.95 -8.65 -8.93
CA CYS A 107 1.34 -7.50 -9.57
C CYS A 107 2.44 -6.60 -10.13
N PHE A 108 2.30 -6.17 -11.38
CA PHE A 108 3.21 -5.23 -12.04
C PHE A 108 2.84 -3.77 -11.75
N LEU A 109 2.22 -3.48 -10.60
CA LEU A 109 1.90 -2.12 -10.18
C LEU A 109 3.20 -1.31 -10.09
N GLN A 110 3.34 -0.32 -10.97
CA GLN A 110 4.52 0.53 -11.00
C GLN A 110 4.25 1.79 -10.19
N LEU A 111 5.25 2.23 -9.42
CA LEU A 111 5.28 3.54 -8.80
C LEU A 111 6.22 4.43 -9.60
N LYS A 112 5.98 5.75 -9.59
CA LYS A 112 6.89 6.75 -10.13
C LYS A 112 8.23 6.66 -9.37
N ASP A 113 9.34 6.80 -10.09
CA ASP A 113 10.69 6.83 -9.51
C ASP A 113 11.08 8.27 -9.08
N ASN A 114 10.11 9.08 -8.69
CA ASN A 114 10.27 10.50 -8.34
C ASN A 114 10.72 10.72 -6.89
N GLU A 115 10.48 9.75 -6.00
CA GLU A 115 10.85 9.84 -4.59
C GLU A 115 11.83 8.73 -4.24
N GLU A 116 12.95 9.13 -3.61
CA GLU A 116 13.92 8.19 -3.09
C GLU A 116 13.22 7.30 -2.05
N ASN A 117 13.24 5.98 -2.30
CA ASN A 117 12.75 4.95 -1.38
C ASN A 117 11.21 4.77 -1.23
N LEU A 118 10.37 5.47 -2.00
CA LEU A 118 8.90 5.35 -1.92
C LEU A 118 8.40 3.90 -2.00
N ARG A 119 9.01 3.07 -2.87
CA ARG A 119 8.67 1.63 -2.96
C ARG A 119 8.86 0.90 -1.63
N ALA A 120 9.95 1.15 -0.92
CA ALA A 120 10.20 0.50 0.35
C ALA A 120 9.24 1.02 1.44
N GLU A 121 8.88 2.30 1.39
CA GLU A 121 7.90 2.87 2.32
C GLU A 121 6.50 2.30 2.09
N VAL A 122 6.08 2.14 0.83
CA VAL A 122 4.83 1.45 0.49
C VAL A 122 4.84 0.01 1.00
N VAL A 123 5.94 -0.74 0.81
CA VAL A 123 6.06 -2.10 1.35
C VAL A 123 5.97 -2.11 2.87
N LYS A 124 6.65 -1.19 3.55
CA LYS A 124 6.60 -1.07 5.00
C LYS A 124 5.17 -0.78 5.48
N ALA A 125 4.49 0.17 4.86
CA ALA A 125 3.13 0.56 5.21
C ALA A 125 2.12 -0.58 4.94
N MET A 126 2.21 -1.26 3.80
CA MET A 126 1.35 -2.40 3.47
C MET A 126 1.58 -3.57 4.44
N ASN A 127 2.84 -3.92 4.72
CA ASN A 127 3.13 -4.99 5.68
C ASN A 127 2.72 -4.64 7.11
N HIS A 128 2.87 -3.39 7.52
CA HIS A 128 2.34 -2.91 8.80
C HIS A 128 0.82 -3.03 8.85
N LEU A 129 0.13 -2.61 7.79
CA LEU A 129 -1.32 -2.72 7.66
C LEU A 129 -1.80 -4.18 7.74
N SER A 130 -1.05 -5.11 7.15
CA SER A 130 -1.34 -6.55 7.19
C SER A 130 -1.35 -7.14 8.61
N THR A 131 -0.65 -6.51 9.57
CA THR A 131 -0.65 -6.97 10.97
C THR A 131 -2.00 -6.79 11.66
N PHE A 132 -2.88 -5.94 11.11
CA PHE A 132 -4.24 -5.73 11.59
C PHE A 132 -5.27 -6.68 10.93
N CYS A 133 -4.87 -7.42 9.89
CA CYS A 133 -5.74 -8.36 9.20
C CYS A 133 -5.91 -9.63 10.04
N LYS A 134 -7.14 -9.90 10.49
CA LYS A 134 -7.46 -11.05 11.35
C LYS A 134 -7.64 -12.37 10.60
N GLU A 135 -7.82 -12.30 9.28
CA GLU A 135 -8.12 -13.44 8.42
C GLU A 135 -7.04 -13.61 7.34
N LYS A 136 -6.78 -14.85 6.92
CA LYS A 136 -5.94 -15.09 5.73
C LYS A 136 -6.83 -14.94 4.49
N ILE A 137 -6.39 -14.13 3.54
CA ILE A 137 -7.09 -13.95 2.27
C ILE A 137 -6.75 -15.14 1.37
N PHE A 138 -7.78 -15.87 0.97
CA PHE A 138 -7.89 -16.94 -0.05
C PHE A 138 -6.69 -17.88 -0.29
#